data_AF-A0AAW0QGQ4-F1
#
_entry.id   AF-A0AAW0QGQ4-F1
#
_cell.length_a   1.000
_cell.length_b   1.000
_cell.length_c   1.000
_cell.angle_alpha   90.00
_cell.angle_beta   90.00
_cell.angle_gamma   90.00
#
_symmetry.space_group_name_H-M   'P 1'
#
loop_
_entity.id
_entity.type
_entity.pdbx_description
1 polymer ?
#
loop_
_entity_poly.entity_id
_entity_poly.type
_entity_poly.pdbx_seq_one_letter_code
_entity_poly.pdbx_strand_id
1 'polypeptide(L)'
;MTLQNYHNTLSCKFTVTWNIHKAFIAQHGYALDVFTLLSSISWVVGTISQAYYAAGNAFQDAFVQSRRSLGLAAHSVNLGIIDDVGYISQNETLSSRVQSRSGLPRIGEAQLHEMLRLSVAQQTAGPNQERAITDV
;
A
#
# COMPACT_ATOMS: atom_id res chain seq x y z
N MET A 1 6.23 -5.21 24.36
CA MET A 1 5.70 -5.81 23.12
C MET A 1 4.63 -6.83 23.51
N THR A 2 3.34 -6.58 23.28
CA THR A 2 2.25 -7.50 23.70
C THR A 2 1.57 -8.13 22.49
N LEU A 3 1.11 -9.37 22.62
CA LEU A 3 0.37 -10.08 21.56
C LEU A 3 -0.89 -9.31 21.13
N GLN A 4 -1.56 -8.64 22.06
CA GLN A 4 -2.72 -7.80 21.74
C GLN A 4 -2.35 -6.62 20.82
N ASN A 5 -1.25 -5.92 21.11
CA ASN A 5 -0.81 -4.79 20.28
C ASN A 5 -0.38 -5.25 18.88
N TYR A 6 0.19 -6.45 18.77
CA TYR A 6 0.49 -7.10 17.49
C TYR A 6 -0.77 -7.30 16.66
N HIS A 7 -1.78 -7.98 17.22
CA HIS A 7 -3.04 -8.24 16.50
C HIS A 7 -3.81 -6.97 16.17
N ASN A 8 -3.87 -6.00 17.07
CA ASN A 8 -4.56 -4.73 16.83
C ASN A 8 -3.94 -3.98 15.65
N THR A 9 -2.60 -3.88 15.62
CA THR A 9 -1.88 -3.17 14.55
C THR A 9 -2.03 -3.88 13.21
N LEU A 10 -1.90 -5.20 13.21
CA LEU A 10 -2.02 -6.00 11.99
C LEU A 10 -3.44 -5.99 11.42
N SER A 11 -4.46 -6.03 12.28
CA SER A 11 -5.86 -6.10 11.85
C SER A 11 -6.24 -4.94 10.92
N CYS A 12 -5.72 -3.73 11.17
CA CYS A 12 -6.00 -2.56 10.36
C CYS A 12 -5.51 -2.68 8.91
N LYS A 13 -4.46 -3.48 8.63
CA LYS A 13 -3.95 -3.72 7.27
C LYS A 13 -4.36 -5.08 6.73
N PHE A 14 -4.25 -6.12 7.54
CA PHE A 14 -4.60 -7.49 7.15
C PHE A 14 -6.11 -7.66 6.99
N THR A 15 -6.84 -7.53 8.09
CA THR A 15 -8.28 -7.83 8.15
C THR A 15 -9.06 -6.90 7.22
N VAL A 16 -8.72 -5.61 7.20
CA VAL A 16 -9.36 -4.63 6.31
C VAL A 16 -9.12 -4.97 4.84
N THR A 17 -7.87 -5.22 4.41
CA THR A 17 -7.56 -5.57 3.02
C THR A 17 -8.32 -6.83 2.60
N TRP A 18 -8.31 -7.86 3.43
CA TRP A 18 -9.00 -9.12 3.17
C TRP A 18 -10.52 -8.94 3.11
N ASN A 19 -11.09 -8.14 4.00
CA ASN A 19 -12.52 -7.88 4.02
C ASN A 19 -12.97 -7.10 2.79
N ILE A 20 -12.24 -6.04 2.40
CA ILE A 20 -12.56 -5.27 1.18
C ILE A 20 -12.49 -6.18 -0.06
N HIS A 21 -11.43 -7.00 -0.17
CA HIS A 21 -11.28 -7.97 -1.24
C HIS A 21 -12.49 -8.92 -1.35
N LYS A 22 -12.86 -9.58 -0.24
CA LYS A 22 -13.98 -10.53 -0.23
C LYS A 22 -15.32 -9.86 -0.47
N ALA A 23 -15.58 -8.72 0.18
CA ALA A 23 -16.84 -8.01 0.06
C ALA A 23 -17.08 -7.54 -1.37
N PHE A 24 -16.05 -7.00 -2.03
CA PHE A 24 -16.15 -6.59 -3.42
C PHE A 24 -16.43 -7.78 -4.34
N ILE A 25 -15.71 -8.89 -4.17
CA ILE A 25 -15.94 -10.10 -4.97
C ILE A 25 -17.35 -10.64 -4.79
N ALA A 26 -17.86 -10.65 -3.56
CA ALA A 26 -19.20 -11.14 -3.28
C ALA A 26 -20.30 -10.27 -3.93
N GLN A 27 -20.10 -8.96 -4.03
CA GLN A 27 -21.12 -8.03 -4.55
C GLN A 27 -20.97 -7.72 -6.05
N HIS A 28 -19.75 -7.73 -6.57
CA HIS A 28 -19.39 -7.22 -7.90
C HIS A 28 -18.51 -8.18 -8.70
N GLY A 29 -18.20 -9.36 -8.16
CA GLY A 29 -17.28 -10.30 -8.79
C GLY A 29 -15.87 -9.71 -8.96
N TYR A 30 -15.25 -9.99 -10.10
CA TYR A 30 -13.86 -9.60 -10.38
C TYR A 30 -13.73 -8.27 -11.14
N ALA A 31 -14.81 -7.50 -11.25
CA ALA A 31 -14.89 -6.29 -12.08
C ALA A 31 -14.33 -5.03 -11.41
N LEU A 32 -13.23 -5.14 -10.64
CA LEU A 32 -12.59 -3.97 -10.05
C LEU A 32 -11.42 -3.51 -10.92
N ASP A 33 -11.46 -2.26 -11.37
CA ASP A 33 -10.41 -1.68 -12.22
C ASP A 33 -9.17 -1.26 -11.44
N VAL A 34 -9.33 -0.86 -10.18
CA VAL A 34 -8.25 -0.33 -9.33
C VAL A 34 -8.37 -0.86 -7.91
N PHE A 35 -7.30 -1.49 -7.41
CA PHE A 35 -7.14 -1.87 -6.01
C PHE A 35 -5.77 -1.39 -5.52
N THR A 36 -5.68 -0.13 -5.11
CA THR A 36 -4.44 0.48 -4.59
C THR A 36 -4.38 0.34 -3.07
N LEU A 37 -3.29 -0.25 -2.56
CA LEU A 37 -2.98 -0.36 -1.13
C LEU A 37 -1.82 0.56 -0.76
N LEU A 38 -1.98 1.32 0.33
CA LEU A 38 -0.91 2.17 0.86
C LEU A 38 -0.07 1.36 1.85
N SER A 39 1.10 0.94 1.38
CA SER A 39 2.13 0.26 2.15
C SER A 39 3.21 1.27 2.58
N SER A 40 4.36 0.80 3.07
CA SER A 40 5.43 1.69 3.54
C SER A 40 6.81 1.08 3.38
N ILE A 41 7.78 1.94 3.05
CA ILE A 41 9.21 1.63 3.01
C ILE A 41 9.72 1.00 4.32
N SER A 42 9.03 1.22 5.45
CA SER A 42 9.37 0.64 6.76
C SER A 42 9.50 -0.88 6.77
N TRP A 43 8.75 -1.59 5.92
CA TRP A 43 8.89 -3.04 5.74
C TRP A 43 10.14 -3.40 4.94
N VAL A 44 10.47 -2.61 3.92
CA VAL A 44 11.60 -2.88 3.01
C VAL A 44 12.94 -2.69 3.71
N VAL A 45 13.13 -1.57 4.42
CA VAL A 45 14.42 -1.24 5.06
C VAL A 45 14.47 -1.60 6.55
N GLY A 46 13.32 -1.98 7.13
CA GLY A 46 13.17 -2.15 8.55
C GLY A 46 13.16 -0.81 9.30
N THR A 47 12.34 -0.71 10.34
CA THR A 47 12.32 0.47 11.20
C THR A 47 12.27 0.06 12.66
N ILE A 48 13.21 0.59 13.45
CA ILE A 48 13.29 0.36 14.89
C ILE A 48 11.93 0.66 15.51
N SER A 49 11.45 -0.24 16.37
CA SER A 49 10.15 -0.19 17.07
C SER A 49 8.88 -0.32 16.21
N GLN A 50 9.00 -0.57 14.89
CA GLN A 50 7.85 -0.66 13.98
C GLN A 50 7.64 -2.07 13.39
N ALA A 51 8.11 -3.13 14.06
CA ALA A 51 7.99 -4.51 13.57
C ALA A 51 6.54 -4.90 13.21
N TYR A 52 5.55 -4.48 14.01
CA TYR A 52 4.14 -4.77 13.76
C TYR A 52 3.59 -4.05 12.54
N TYR A 53 3.99 -2.79 12.36
CA TYR A 53 3.61 -1.98 11.22
C TYR A 53 4.25 -2.53 9.93
N ALA A 54 5.55 -2.85 9.99
CA ALA A 54 6.28 -3.52 8.92
C ALA A 54 5.61 -4.83 8.50
N ALA A 55 5.20 -5.68 9.44
CA ALA A 55 4.50 -6.94 9.13
C ALA A 55 3.18 -6.71 8.36
N GLY A 56 2.40 -5.68 8.72
CA GLY A 56 1.17 -5.33 8.01
C GLY A 56 1.42 -4.82 6.59
N ASN A 57 2.48 -4.04 6.39
CA ASN A 57 2.90 -3.56 5.06
C ASN A 57 3.43 -4.71 4.19
N ALA A 58 4.22 -5.62 4.78
CA ALA A 58 4.70 -6.83 4.13
C ALA A 58 3.56 -7.69 3.59
N PHE A 59 2.51 -7.86 4.40
CA PHE A 59 1.32 -8.57 3.98
C PHE A 59 0.64 -7.90 2.78
N GLN A 60 0.49 -6.58 2.77
CA GLN A 60 -0.17 -5.88 1.65
C GLN A 60 0.62 -6.04 0.34
N ASP A 61 1.95 -5.95 0.39
CA ASP A 61 2.81 -6.19 -0.77
C ASP A 61 2.70 -7.63 -1.29
N ALA A 62 2.71 -8.62 -0.39
CA ALA A 62 2.53 -10.03 -0.75
C ALA A 62 1.11 -10.32 -1.29
N PHE A 63 0.09 -9.67 -0.70
CA PHE A 63 -1.30 -9.78 -1.12
C PHE A 63 -1.49 -9.25 -2.55
N VAL A 64 -0.86 -8.14 -2.91
CA VAL A 64 -0.88 -7.60 -4.27
C VAL A 64 -0.30 -8.61 -5.27
N GLN A 65 0.82 -9.25 -4.95
CA GLN A 65 1.40 -10.29 -5.81
C GLN A 65 0.45 -11.47 -5.99
N SER A 66 -0.13 -11.96 -4.89
CA SER A 66 -1.13 -13.03 -4.93
C SER A 66 -2.36 -12.65 -5.76
N ARG A 67 -2.93 -11.46 -5.54
CA ARG A 67 -4.11 -10.97 -6.25
C ARG A 67 -3.83 -10.78 -7.75
N ARG A 68 -2.67 -10.24 -8.13
CA ARG A 68 -2.25 -10.10 -9.53
C ARG A 68 -2.02 -11.44 -10.21
N SER A 69 -1.55 -12.46 -9.50
CA SER A 69 -1.40 -13.83 -10.05
C SER A 69 -2.75 -14.44 -10.47
N LEU A 70 -3.86 -13.96 -9.91
CA LEU A 70 -5.22 -14.31 -10.30
C LEU A 70 -5.78 -13.44 -11.45
N GLY A 71 -4.95 -12.60 -12.06
CA GLY A 71 -5.36 -11.67 -13.12
C GLY A 71 -6.18 -10.46 -12.62
N LEU A 72 -6.20 -10.21 -11.31
CA LEU A 72 -7.01 -9.16 -10.72
C LEU A 72 -6.19 -7.87 -10.52
N ALA A 73 -6.82 -6.72 -10.72
CA ALA A 73 -6.20 -5.43 -10.45
C ALA A 73 -5.77 -5.32 -8.98
N ALA A 74 -4.49 -4.99 -8.80
CA ALA A 74 -3.92 -4.62 -7.51
C ALA A 74 -2.58 -3.91 -7.67
N HIS A 75 -2.31 -2.94 -6.80
CA HIS A 75 -1.01 -2.29 -6.67
C HIS A 75 -0.75 -1.89 -5.22
N SER A 76 0.49 -2.01 -4.74
CA SER A 76 0.88 -1.47 -3.44
C SER A 76 1.89 -0.35 -3.61
N VAL A 77 1.65 0.77 -2.94
CA VAL A 77 2.53 1.93 -2.95
C VAL A 77 3.29 1.96 -1.63
N ASN A 78 4.60 1.71 -1.68
CA ASN A 78 5.48 1.77 -0.52
C ASN A 78 5.84 3.23 -0.21
N LEU A 79 5.03 3.89 0.62
CA LEU A 79 5.21 5.29 0.96
C LEU A 79 6.46 5.51 1.83
N GLY A 80 7.21 6.54 1.47
CA GLY A 80 8.27 7.13 2.28
C GLY A 80 7.73 8.02 3.39
N ILE A 81 8.61 8.85 3.95
CA ILE A 81 8.23 9.84 4.95
C ILE A 81 7.48 10.99 4.26
N ILE A 82 6.24 11.27 4.68
CA ILE A 82 5.46 12.43 4.22
C ILE A 82 5.62 13.58 5.21
N ASP A 83 5.94 14.78 4.72
CA ASP A 83 6.37 15.91 5.57
C ASP A 83 5.33 16.98 5.82
N ASP A 84 4.58 17.29 4.78
CA ASP A 84 3.71 18.45 4.68
C ASP A 84 2.26 18.13 5.06
N VAL A 85 1.88 16.84 5.01
CA VAL A 85 0.54 16.37 5.37
C VAL A 85 0.55 15.06 6.16
N GLY A 86 -0.57 14.74 6.82
CA GLY A 86 -0.77 13.48 7.53
C GLY A 86 -0.13 13.42 8.92
N TYR A 87 -0.06 12.21 9.48
CA TYR A 87 0.22 11.99 10.91
C TYR A 87 1.58 12.54 11.40
N ILE A 88 2.60 12.55 10.55
CA ILE A 88 3.94 13.06 10.90
C ILE A 88 3.92 14.59 11.01
N SER A 89 3.28 15.28 10.06
CA SER A 89 3.17 16.75 10.05
C SER A 89 2.43 17.29 11.28
N GLN A 90 1.46 16.52 11.80
CA GLN A 90 0.61 16.91 12.94
C GLN A 90 1.24 16.60 14.31
N ASN A 91 2.43 15.98 14.35
CA ASN A 91 3.05 15.56 15.59
C ASN A 91 4.53 15.98 15.65
N GLU A 92 4.81 17.08 16.36
CA GLU A 92 6.16 17.68 16.47
C GLU A 92 7.22 16.71 17.04
N THR A 93 6.82 15.82 17.94
CA THR A 93 7.73 14.81 18.50
C THR A 93 8.11 13.75 17.46
N LEU A 94 7.17 13.36 16.59
CA LEU A 94 7.47 12.44 15.49
C LEU A 94 8.20 13.15 14.36
N SER A 95 7.87 14.40 14.05
CA SER A 95 8.54 15.17 13.00
C SER A 95 10.02 15.38 13.32
N SER A 96 10.37 15.65 14.58
CA SER A 96 11.76 15.76 15.04
C SER A 96 12.50 14.42 15.00
N ARG A 97 11.87 13.31 15.40
CA ARG A 97 12.44 11.95 15.25
C ARG A 97 12.66 11.57 13.79
N VAL A 98 11.73 11.94 12.92
CA VAL A 98 11.83 11.72 11.48
C VAL A 98 12.95 12.57 10.87
N GLN A 99 13.09 13.84 11.28
CA GLN A 99 14.20 14.70 10.87
C GLN A 99 15.57 14.12 11.26
N SER A 100 15.66 13.41 12.38
CA SER A 100 16.90 12.73 12.80
C SER A 100 17.26 11.50 11.93
N ARG A 101 16.34 11.00 11.09
CA ARG A 101 16.60 9.91 10.14
C ARG A 101 17.18 10.46 8.84
N SER A 102 18.42 10.91 8.91
CA SER A 102 19.16 11.40 7.75
C SER A 102 19.31 10.29 6.69
N GLY A 103 18.90 10.57 5.45
CA GLY A 103 19.17 9.70 4.29
C GLY A 103 17.95 9.06 3.62
N LEU A 104 16.75 9.13 4.19
CA LEU A 104 15.53 8.73 3.47
C LEU A 104 14.93 9.92 2.71
N PRO A 105 14.59 9.77 1.41
CA PRO A 105 13.88 10.79 0.67
C PRO A 105 12.55 11.09 1.34
N ARG A 106 12.28 12.38 1.55
CA ARG A 106 10.99 12.86 2.05
C ARG A 106 10.08 13.14 0.86
N ILE A 107 8.80 12.82 1.00
CA ILE A 107 7.79 13.02 -0.04
C ILE A 107 6.84 14.15 0.38
N GLY A 108 6.57 15.06 -0.54
CA GLY A 108 5.50 16.05 -0.39
C GLY A 108 4.16 15.53 -0.91
N GLU A 109 3.08 16.23 -0.61
CA GLU A 109 1.73 15.93 -1.05
C GLU A 109 1.62 15.79 -2.58
N ALA A 110 2.26 16.68 -3.33
CA ALA A 110 2.28 16.62 -4.79
C ALA A 110 2.90 15.32 -5.33
N GLN A 111 3.96 14.83 -4.67
CA GLN A 111 4.59 13.56 -5.05
C GLN A 111 3.72 12.37 -4.67
N LEU A 112 3.03 12.42 -3.53
CA LEU A 112 2.03 11.42 -3.16
C LEU A 112 0.91 11.34 -4.20
N HIS A 113 0.37 12.48 -4.63
CA HIS A 113 -0.66 12.52 -5.68
C HIS A 113 -0.17 11.90 -6.99
N GLU A 114 1.08 12.18 -7.37
CA GLU A 114 1.66 11.59 -8.58
C GLU A 114 1.87 10.08 -8.45
N MET A 115 2.35 9.61 -7.30
CA MET A 115 2.45 8.17 -7.00
C MET A 115 1.09 7.47 -7.10
N LEU A 116 0.02 8.09 -6.60
CA LEU A 116 -1.34 7.56 -6.70
C LEU A 116 -1.84 7.53 -8.14
N ARG A 117 -1.60 8.59 -8.92
CA ARG A 117 -1.93 8.63 -10.35
C ARG A 117 -1.23 7.51 -11.12
N LEU A 118 0.07 7.32 -10.88
CA LEU A 118 0.84 6.23 -11.50
C LEU A 118 0.32 4.85 -11.09
N SER A 119 -0.01 4.67 -9.81
CA SER A 119 -0.61 3.42 -9.31
C SER A 119 -1.93 3.09 -10.01
N VAL A 120 -2.80 4.08 -10.23
CA VAL A 120 -4.05 3.92 -10.98
C VAL A 120 -3.75 3.59 -12.44
N ALA A 121 -2.89 4.38 -13.09
CA ALA A 121 -2.55 4.20 -14.49
C ALA A 121 -1.98 2.80 -14.80
N GLN A 122 -1.14 2.25 -13.92
CA GLN A 122 -0.56 0.91 -14.07
C GLN A 122 -1.59 -0.24 -13.95
N GLN A 123 -2.74 0.01 -13.35
CA GLN A 123 -3.82 -0.98 -13.21
C GLN A 123 -4.85 -0.87 -14.33
N THR A 124 -5.06 0.34 -14.85
CA THR A 124 -5.98 0.59 -15.97
C THR A 124 -5.32 0.41 -17.34
N ALA A 125 -3.99 0.54 -17.44
CA ALA A 125 -3.20 0.21 -18.62
C ALA A 125 -3.02 -1.32 -18.69
N GLY A 126 -4.07 -2.04 -19.07
CA GLY A 126 -4.03 -3.49 -19.15
C GLY A 126 -3.25 -4.01 -20.37
N PRO A 127 -2.57 -5.18 -20.25
CA PRO A 127 -2.31 -6.10 -21.36
C PRO A 127 -3.60 -6.71 -21.96
N ASN A 128 -4.77 -6.44 -21.36
CA ASN A 128 -6.06 -7.01 -21.75
C ASN A 128 -6.67 -6.39 -23.03
N GLN A 129 -6.01 -5.42 -23.67
CA GLN A 129 -6.40 -4.91 -25.00
C GLN A 129 -5.67 -5.58 -26.17
N GLU A 130 -4.52 -6.23 -25.94
CA GLU A 130 -3.73 -6.84 -27.04
C GLU A 130 -4.16 -8.28 -27.40
N ARG A 131 -4.90 -8.99 -26.53
CA ARG A 131 -5.39 -10.35 -26.83
C ARG A 131 -6.54 -10.41 -27.84
N ALA A 132 -7.09 -9.28 -28.27
CA ALA A 132 -8.21 -9.23 -29.22
C ALA A 132 -7.77 -9.10 -30.70
N ILE A 133 -6.46 -9.11 -31.00
CA ILE A 133 -5.94 -8.74 -32.33
C ILE A 133 -5.07 -9.83 -32.98
N THR A 134 -5.23 -11.10 -32.61
CA THR A 134 -4.46 -12.21 -33.23
C THR A 134 -5.29 -13.39 -33.73
N ASP A 135 -6.60 -13.24 -33.82
CA ASP A 135 -7.48 -14.23 -34.49
C ASP A 135 -8.23 -13.57 -35.66
N VAL A 136 -7.51 -13.27 -36.76
CA VAL A 136 -8.03 -13.22 -38.13
C VAL A 136 -6.95 -13.69 -39.09
#